data_AF-A0A0C9U8H5-F1
#
_entry.id   AF-A0A0C9U8H5-F1
#
_cell.length_a   1.000
_cell.length_b   1.000
_cell.length_c   1.000
_cell.angle_alpha   90.00
_cell.angle_beta   90.00
_cell.angle_gamma   90.00
#
_symmetry.space_group_name_H-M   'P 1'
#
loop_
_entity.id
_entity.type
_entity.pdbx_description
1 polymer ?
#
loop_
_entity_poly.entity_id
_entity_poly.type
_entity_poly.pdbx_seq_one_letter_code
_entity_poly.pdbx_strand_id
1 'polypeptide(L)'
;MAIPETIRAVVIKEVGVASVDEIPIPKLEDNKVLNQFKAVAQNPTDWKHRDGFATPLPRSWHNPRLQLLRHRRRRRSLRNDIRESSNQVAGFVQGGHFKNRGAFAEYLKTLADLVWFVPEGTLSHEEAATLGCGFWTAVQALFHPTRLGLTEPPAKYNSPDVHDQILAAGSSAHSTPKGKVITILRPKDEAVAYNPNVTIQPTLIYSSLGREFSFEEVFPVSKEDRDHMAAFLTKVLKLVKTGAIKPNRVKLVWMGLREVWRI
;
A
#
# COMPACT_ATOMS: atom_id res chain seq x y z
N MET A 1 4.28 1.31 -30.37
CA MET A 1 5.41 1.61 -29.47
C MET A 1 5.94 0.30 -28.95
N ALA A 2 7.25 0.06 -29.08
CA ALA A 2 7.93 -1.05 -28.42
C ALA A 2 7.97 -0.84 -26.89
N ILE A 3 8.38 -1.87 -26.17
CA ILE A 3 8.79 -1.78 -24.76
C ILE A 3 10.28 -1.41 -24.76
N PRO A 4 10.72 -0.38 -24.02
CA PRO A 4 12.12 0.04 -24.02
C PRO A 4 13.00 -0.91 -23.18
N GLU A 5 14.31 -0.91 -23.47
CA GLU A 5 15.29 -1.73 -22.74
C GLU A 5 15.65 -1.12 -21.37
N THR A 6 15.77 0.21 -21.31
CA THR A 6 15.94 1.00 -20.08
C THR A 6 14.68 1.80 -19.74
N ILE A 7 14.56 2.19 -18.46
CA ILE A 7 13.47 3.01 -17.92
C ILE A 7 14.02 4.00 -16.88
N ARG A 8 13.45 5.20 -16.78
CA ARG A 8 13.88 6.20 -15.78
C ARG A 8 13.19 5.99 -14.43
N ALA A 9 13.94 6.04 -13.33
CA ALA A 9 13.49 5.62 -12.01
C ALA A 9 14.16 6.39 -10.83
N VAL A 10 13.46 6.55 -9.69
CA VAL A 10 14.02 7.18 -8.48
C VAL A 10 14.86 6.19 -7.66
N VAL A 11 16.18 6.31 -7.79
CA VAL A 11 17.22 5.46 -7.17
C VAL A 11 17.71 6.08 -5.88
N ILE A 12 17.71 5.32 -4.78
CA ILE A 12 18.54 5.65 -3.61
C ILE A 12 19.96 5.14 -3.85
N LYS A 13 20.94 6.02 -3.64
CA LYS A 13 22.38 5.73 -3.75
C LYS A 13 22.94 5.31 -2.39
N GLU A 14 22.64 6.11 -1.39
CA GLU A 14 23.05 5.98 0.02
C GLU A 14 22.03 6.69 0.91
N VAL A 15 22.21 6.65 2.24
CA VAL A 15 21.27 7.25 3.20
C VAL A 15 21.11 8.76 2.93
N GLY A 16 19.87 9.21 2.79
CA GLY A 16 19.51 10.60 2.46
C GLY A 16 19.62 10.97 0.97
N VAL A 17 20.35 10.21 0.16
CA VAL A 17 20.71 10.58 -1.22
C VAL A 17 19.99 9.73 -2.25
N ALA A 18 19.21 10.39 -3.12
CA ALA A 18 18.50 9.75 -4.22
C ALA A 18 18.50 10.59 -5.50
N SER A 19 18.57 9.92 -6.66
CA SER A 19 18.64 10.50 -8.00
C SER A 19 17.61 9.88 -8.95
N VAL A 20 17.44 10.46 -10.15
CA VAL A 20 16.72 9.81 -11.25
C VAL A 20 17.74 9.19 -12.19
N ASP A 21 17.78 7.86 -12.23
CA ASP A 21 18.69 7.08 -13.08
C ASP A 21 17.91 6.35 -14.19
N GLU A 22 18.62 5.90 -15.22
CA GLU A 22 18.14 4.83 -16.10
C GLU A 22 18.48 3.45 -15.53
N ILE A 23 17.52 2.53 -15.58
CA ILE A 23 17.67 1.14 -15.12
C ILE A 23 17.17 0.16 -16.19
N PRO A 24 17.68 -1.09 -16.25
CA PRO A 24 17.11 -2.13 -17.12
C PRO A 24 15.65 -2.41 -16.76
N ILE A 25 14.80 -2.61 -17.77
CA ILE A 25 13.38 -2.87 -17.53
C ILE A 25 13.14 -4.19 -16.75
N PRO A 26 12.21 -4.24 -15.78
CA PRO A 26 11.97 -5.45 -15.00
C PRO A 26 11.54 -6.65 -15.85
N LYS A 27 12.41 -7.68 -15.97
CA LYS A 27 12.10 -8.97 -16.59
C LYS A 27 10.80 -9.55 -16.02
N LEU A 28 9.81 -9.78 -16.89
CA LEU A 28 8.49 -10.30 -16.52
C LEU A 28 8.55 -11.78 -16.12
N GLU A 29 7.63 -12.19 -15.23
CA GLU A 29 7.46 -13.56 -14.74
C GLU A 29 5.98 -13.94 -14.90
N ASP A 30 5.64 -15.22 -15.08
CA ASP A 30 4.32 -15.67 -15.53
C ASP A 30 3.12 -15.24 -14.66
N ASN A 31 3.34 -15.00 -13.36
CA ASN A 31 2.32 -14.54 -12.41
C ASN A 31 2.28 -13.01 -12.20
N LYS A 32 3.00 -12.25 -13.04
CA LYS A 32 3.12 -10.79 -12.93
C LYS A 32 2.64 -10.07 -14.18
N VAL A 33 2.28 -8.81 -13.98
CA VAL A 33 1.93 -7.86 -15.04
C VAL A 33 2.97 -6.75 -15.12
N LEU A 34 3.52 -6.53 -16.32
CA LEU A 34 4.28 -5.33 -16.65
C LEU A 34 3.30 -4.20 -16.97
N ASN A 35 3.52 -3.02 -16.42
CA ASN A 35 2.65 -1.85 -16.57
C ASN A 35 3.46 -0.59 -16.84
N GLN A 36 2.86 0.40 -17.49
CA GLN A 36 3.44 1.74 -17.74
C GLN A 36 2.87 2.72 -16.71
N PHE A 37 3.70 3.53 -16.07
CA PHE A 37 3.29 4.35 -14.92
C PHE A 37 2.75 5.71 -15.35
N LYS A 38 1.90 6.32 -14.51
CA LYS A 38 1.18 7.55 -14.89
C LYS A 38 1.10 8.61 -13.81
N ALA A 39 0.64 8.25 -12.63
CA ALA A 39 0.78 9.05 -11.41
C ALA A 39 1.42 8.18 -10.34
N VAL A 40 1.66 8.73 -9.16
CA VAL A 40 2.17 8.00 -8.00
C VAL A 40 1.95 8.85 -6.75
N ALA A 41 1.46 8.22 -5.68
CA ALA A 41 1.30 8.87 -4.38
C ALA A 41 2.51 8.59 -3.50
N GLN A 42 3.08 9.67 -2.95
CA GLN A 42 4.11 9.60 -1.91
C GLN A 42 3.47 9.28 -0.55
N ASN A 43 4.19 8.53 0.28
CA ASN A 43 3.78 8.13 1.62
C ASN A 43 4.94 8.43 2.61
N PRO A 44 4.68 8.59 3.93
CA PRO A 44 5.76 8.79 4.92
C PRO A 44 6.78 7.64 4.99
N THR A 45 6.45 6.47 4.44
CA THR A 45 7.37 5.35 4.26
C THR A 45 8.54 5.69 3.31
N ASP A 46 8.33 6.55 2.31
CA ASP A 46 9.30 6.78 1.23
C ASP A 46 10.53 7.55 1.74
N TRP A 47 10.33 8.61 2.53
CA TRP A 47 11.44 9.37 3.13
C TRP A 47 12.13 8.56 4.23
N LYS A 48 11.40 7.81 5.07
CA LYS A 48 12.00 6.90 6.06
C LYS A 48 12.91 5.85 5.41
N HIS A 49 12.50 5.32 4.27
CA HIS A 49 13.31 4.38 3.49
C HIS A 49 14.50 5.03 2.77
N ARG A 50 14.43 6.33 2.43
CA ARG A 50 15.58 7.14 1.96
C ARG A 50 16.57 7.40 3.09
N ASP A 51 16.07 7.73 4.27
CA ASP A 51 16.83 8.23 5.42
C ASP A 51 17.24 7.11 6.40
N GLY A 52 17.34 5.87 5.91
CA GLY A 52 17.93 4.74 6.64
C GLY A 52 17.06 4.07 7.71
N PHE A 53 16.00 4.74 8.19
CA PHE A 53 15.10 4.28 9.28
C PHE A 53 14.61 2.82 9.18
N ALA A 54 14.54 2.29 7.96
CA ALA A 54 13.90 1.01 7.64
C ALA A 54 14.88 -0.12 7.23
N THR A 55 16.21 0.11 7.28
CA THR A 55 17.20 -0.81 6.68
C THR A 55 18.28 -1.22 7.68
N PRO A 56 18.28 -2.47 8.19
CA PRO A 56 19.36 -2.95 9.03
C PRO A 56 20.63 -3.28 8.22
N LEU A 57 21.75 -2.65 8.61
CA LEU A 57 23.13 -3.01 8.24
C LEU A 57 23.52 -2.73 6.74
N PRO A 58 24.77 -2.94 6.26
CA PRO A 58 25.55 -1.81 5.75
C PRO A 58 25.89 -1.89 4.25
N ARG A 59 26.03 -0.73 3.59
CA ARG A 59 26.62 -0.57 2.23
C ARG A 59 26.12 -1.55 1.15
N SER A 60 24.81 -1.83 1.07
CA SER A 60 24.21 -2.86 0.20
C SER A 60 23.53 -2.34 -1.09
N TRP A 61 24.25 -1.53 -1.88
CA TRP A 61 24.11 -1.38 -3.35
C TRP A 61 22.71 -1.25 -4.00
N HIS A 62 22.25 0.01 -4.08
CA HIS A 62 21.56 0.62 -5.24
C HIS A 62 20.11 0.18 -5.62
N ASN A 63 19.38 1.15 -6.20
CA ASN A 63 18.27 1.04 -7.16
C ASN A 63 16.81 0.97 -6.62
N PRO A 64 15.77 1.27 -7.46
CA PRO A 64 14.77 2.32 -7.18
C PRO A 64 13.47 1.91 -6.44
N ARG A 65 12.72 2.91 -5.89
CA ARG A 65 11.54 2.75 -4.98
C ARG A 65 10.44 3.81 -5.19
N LEU A 66 9.17 3.36 -5.24
CA LEU A 66 8.38 3.53 -6.49
C LEU A 66 6.78 3.33 -6.18
N GLN A 67 5.70 4.06 -6.68
CA GLN A 67 4.20 3.69 -6.57
C GLN A 67 2.88 4.22 -7.44
N LEU A 68 2.60 4.11 -8.80
CA LEU A 68 1.22 3.78 -9.47
C LEU A 68 1.08 3.59 -11.05
N LEU A 69 0.32 2.55 -11.48
CA LEU A 69 0.17 1.90 -12.81
C LEU A 69 -0.83 2.46 -13.89
N ARG A 70 -0.59 2.08 -15.16
CA ARG A 70 -1.55 1.93 -16.30
C ARG A 70 -1.14 0.71 -17.16
N HIS A 71 -2.08 -0.07 -17.69
CA HIS A 71 -1.74 -1.35 -18.34
C HIS A 71 -1.35 -1.23 -19.84
N ARG A 72 -0.35 -2.01 -20.28
CA ARG A 72 -0.12 -2.37 -21.69
C ARG A 72 0.26 -3.85 -21.79
N ARG A 73 -0.36 -4.57 -22.74
CA ARG A 73 -0.47 -6.04 -22.70
C ARG A 73 0.80 -6.79 -23.14
N ARG A 74 1.31 -7.65 -22.27
CA ARG A 74 1.57 -9.08 -22.58
C ARG A 74 0.87 -9.90 -21.49
N ARG A 75 -0.04 -10.81 -21.86
CA ARG A 75 -0.76 -11.72 -20.95
C ARG A 75 -0.38 -13.17 -21.29
N ARG A 76 -0.24 -14.01 -20.26
CA ARG A 76 -0.51 -15.45 -20.35
C ARG A 76 -1.45 -15.93 -19.24
N SER A 77 -1.40 -15.32 -18.05
CA SER A 77 -2.39 -15.52 -16.98
C SER A 77 -2.88 -14.18 -16.39
N LEU A 78 -4.18 -13.96 -16.50
CA LEU A 78 -5.01 -13.00 -15.77
C LEU A 78 -6.42 -13.58 -15.84
N ARG A 79 -7.16 -13.65 -14.72
CA ARG A 79 -8.42 -14.41 -14.63
C ARG A 79 -9.37 -14.07 -15.79
N ASN A 80 -9.98 -15.10 -16.39
CA ASN A 80 -10.74 -14.98 -17.65
C ASN A 80 -11.99 -14.11 -17.47
N ASP A 81 -12.60 -14.26 -16.31
CA ASP A 81 -13.66 -13.49 -15.66
C ASP A 81 -13.38 -11.97 -15.51
N ILE A 82 -12.18 -11.48 -15.90
CA ILE A 82 -11.84 -10.05 -15.89
C ILE A 82 -11.42 -9.56 -17.29
N ARG A 83 -12.46 -9.27 -18.08
CA ARG A 83 -12.46 -8.51 -19.35
C ARG A 83 -13.51 -7.38 -19.29
N GLU A 84 -13.46 -6.48 -20.28
CA GLU A 84 -14.50 -5.48 -20.59
C GLU A 84 -14.82 -4.42 -19.51
N SER A 85 -13.91 -3.45 -19.36
CA SER A 85 -14.23 -2.05 -19.72
C SER A 85 -13.00 -1.14 -19.61
N SER A 86 -12.25 -1.16 -18.50
CA SER A 86 -11.20 -0.16 -18.26
C SER A 86 -9.77 -0.61 -18.63
N ASN A 87 -8.95 0.39 -19.00
CA ASN A 87 -7.52 0.24 -19.30
C ASN A 87 -6.60 0.68 -18.13
N GLN A 88 -7.20 1.04 -16.98
CA GLN A 88 -6.52 1.54 -15.79
C GLN A 88 -6.65 0.56 -14.63
N VAL A 89 -5.52 0.30 -13.96
CA VAL A 89 -5.44 -0.51 -12.75
C VAL A 89 -4.70 0.26 -11.66
N ALA A 90 -5.03 0.00 -10.40
CA ALA A 90 -4.40 0.61 -9.24
C ALA A 90 -4.05 -0.46 -8.19
N GLY A 91 -3.25 -0.07 -7.20
CA GLY A 91 -2.67 -0.97 -6.20
C GLY A 91 -1.35 -0.40 -5.67
N PHE A 92 -0.78 -1.07 -4.67
CA PHE A 92 0.47 -0.65 -4.03
C PHE A 92 1.54 -1.74 -4.10
N VAL A 93 2.75 -1.37 -3.69
CA VAL A 93 3.92 -2.25 -3.61
C VAL A 93 4.89 -1.68 -2.57
N GLN A 94 5.65 -2.56 -1.90
CA GLN A 94 6.76 -2.16 -1.05
C GLN A 94 7.96 -1.72 -1.90
N GLY A 95 7.95 -0.46 -2.34
CA GLY A 95 9.18 0.29 -2.48
C GLY A 95 9.73 0.55 -1.08
N GLY A 96 11.02 0.29 -0.87
CA GLY A 96 11.63 0.42 0.46
C GLY A 96 12.69 -0.64 0.73
N HIS A 97 12.40 -1.89 0.40
CA HIS A 97 13.09 -3.02 1.01
C HIS A 97 13.83 -3.93 0.02
N PHE A 98 13.50 -3.88 -1.28
CA PHE A 98 14.07 -4.78 -2.29
C PHE A 98 14.62 -4.01 -3.51
N LYS A 99 15.79 -4.43 -4.00
CA LYS A 99 16.56 -3.83 -5.12
C LYS A 99 15.82 -3.63 -6.45
N ASN A 100 14.67 -4.28 -6.65
CA ASN A 100 13.94 -4.28 -7.92
C ASN A 100 12.41 -4.09 -7.78
N ARG A 101 11.95 -3.31 -6.77
CA ARG A 101 10.51 -3.19 -6.44
C ARG A 101 10.00 -1.79 -6.11
N GLY A 102 8.78 -1.54 -6.60
CA GLY A 102 7.96 -0.35 -6.46
C GLY A 102 7.48 0.12 -7.85
N ALA A 103 6.88 1.31 -7.98
CA ALA A 103 6.22 1.98 -9.13
C ALA A 103 6.35 3.60 -9.36
N PHE A 104 7.45 4.33 -9.01
CA PHE A 104 7.92 5.73 -9.31
C PHE A 104 9.03 5.65 -10.41
N ALA A 105 8.72 4.92 -11.47
CA ALA A 105 9.55 4.77 -12.65
C ALA A 105 8.60 4.40 -13.77
N GLU A 106 9.07 4.48 -15.00
CA GLU A 106 8.16 4.35 -16.14
C GLU A 106 7.53 2.95 -16.27
N TYR A 107 8.13 1.90 -15.67
CA TYR A 107 7.60 0.52 -15.66
C TYR A 107 7.87 -0.27 -14.35
N LEU A 108 6.99 -1.24 -14.03
CA LEU A 108 7.08 -2.21 -12.91
C LEU A 108 6.42 -3.55 -13.30
N LYS A 109 6.94 -4.65 -12.73
CA LYS A 109 6.25 -5.94 -12.55
C LYS A 109 5.57 -6.09 -11.16
N THR A 110 4.24 -6.19 -11.11
CA THR A 110 3.50 -6.53 -9.86
C THR A 110 2.69 -7.82 -10.02
N LEU A 111 2.29 -8.46 -8.91
CA LEU A 111 1.42 -9.63 -8.95
C LEU A 111 0.04 -9.24 -9.47
N ALA A 112 -0.52 -10.07 -10.35
CA ALA A 112 -1.74 -9.76 -11.11
C ALA A 112 -3.01 -9.71 -10.24
N ASP A 113 -2.92 -10.17 -8.99
CA ASP A 113 -3.97 -10.29 -7.97
C ASP A 113 -3.66 -9.46 -6.70
N LEU A 114 -2.79 -8.45 -6.84
CA LEU A 114 -2.58 -7.35 -5.89
C LEU A 114 -2.96 -5.98 -6.52
N VAL A 115 -3.64 -6.00 -7.66
CA VAL A 115 -4.15 -4.83 -8.36
C VAL A 115 -5.66 -4.94 -8.59
N TRP A 116 -6.34 -3.80 -8.57
CA TRP A 116 -7.75 -3.67 -8.89
C TRP A 116 -7.95 -2.81 -10.14
N PHE A 117 -9.05 -3.02 -10.86
CA PHE A 117 -9.41 -2.23 -12.03
C PHE A 117 -10.13 -0.96 -11.59
N VAL A 118 -9.57 0.20 -11.96
CA VAL A 118 -10.23 1.48 -11.74
C VAL A 118 -11.40 1.57 -12.73
N PRO A 119 -12.64 1.81 -12.28
CA PRO A 119 -13.75 1.94 -13.19
C PRO A 119 -13.61 3.18 -14.08
N GLU A 120 -13.90 3.04 -15.36
CA GLU A 120 -13.84 4.15 -16.31
C GLU A 120 -14.75 5.31 -15.88
N GLY A 121 -14.27 6.54 -16.06
CA GLY A 121 -14.98 7.77 -15.66
C GLY A 121 -15.06 8.05 -14.14
N THR A 122 -14.55 7.17 -13.27
CA THR A 122 -14.72 7.36 -11.80
C THR A 122 -13.56 8.04 -11.08
N LEU A 123 -12.31 7.84 -11.51
CA LEU A 123 -11.11 8.43 -10.90
C LEU A 123 -10.05 8.73 -11.98
N SER A 124 -9.34 9.84 -11.82
CA SER A 124 -8.09 10.12 -12.53
C SER A 124 -6.98 9.11 -12.19
N HIS A 125 -5.82 9.22 -12.86
CA HIS A 125 -4.64 8.41 -12.49
C HIS A 125 -4.11 8.82 -11.11
N GLU A 126 -4.16 10.11 -10.82
CA GLU A 126 -3.68 10.79 -9.63
C GLU A 126 -4.52 10.44 -8.39
N GLU A 127 -5.85 10.51 -8.52
CA GLU A 127 -6.78 10.12 -7.45
C GLU A 127 -6.67 8.64 -7.11
N ALA A 128 -6.60 7.77 -8.14
CA ALA A 128 -6.41 6.34 -7.94
C ALA A 128 -5.07 6.01 -7.23
N ALA A 129 -4.07 6.90 -7.27
CA ALA A 129 -2.78 6.70 -6.61
C ALA A 129 -2.89 6.87 -5.10
N THR A 130 -3.81 7.72 -4.65
CA THR A 130 -4.10 7.90 -3.22
C THR A 130 -4.68 6.65 -2.57
N LEU A 131 -5.29 5.75 -3.35
CA LEU A 131 -5.80 4.44 -2.93
C LEU A 131 -4.70 3.34 -2.93
N GLY A 132 -3.47 3.76 -2.65
CA GLY A 132 -2.28 2.94 -2.45
C GLY A 132 -2.03 2.59 -0.97
N CYS A 133 -0.76 2.60 -0.56
CA CYS A 133 -0.29 2.07 0.73
C CYS A 133 -1.13 2.51 1.96
N GLY A 134 -1.43 3.80 2.10
CA GLY A 134 -2.23 4.32 3.23
C GLY A 134 -3.65 3.76 3.29
N PHE A 135 -4.37 3.75 2.15
CA PHE A 135 -5.72 3.20 2.05
C PHE A 135 -5.75 1.71 2.41
N TRP A 136 -4.82 0.92 1.87
CA TRP A 136 -4.77 -0.52 2.16
C TRP A 136 -4.35 -0.83 3.62
N THR A 137 -3.52 0.02 4.22
CA THR A 137 -3.22 -0.05 5.67
C THR A 137 -4.47 0.20 6.52
N ALA A 138 -5.27 1.21 6.17
CA ALA A 138 -6.54 1.48 6.85
C ALA A 138 -7.53 0.32 6.68
N VAL A 139 -7.62 -0.27 5.49
CA VAL A 139 -8.44 -1.47 5.23
C VAL A 139 -8.04 -2.64 6.14
N GLN A 140 -6.74 -2.94 6.27
CA GLN A 140 -6.28 -4.01 7.16
C GLN A 140 -6.47 -3.68 8.65
N ALA A 141 -6.29 -2.43 9.06
CA ALA A 141 -6.48 -2.04 10.46
C ALA A 141 -7.95 -2.11 10.91
N LEU A 142 -8.87 -1.61 10.07
CA LEU A 142 -10.30 -1.52 10.38
C LEU A 142 -11.03 -2.87 10.21
N PHE A 143 -10.78 -3.58 9.11
CA PHE A 143 -11.66 -4.67 8.67
C PHE A 143 -11.08 -6.09 8.87
N HIS A 144 -9.75 -6.23 9.03
CA HIS A 144 -9.16 -7.56 9.20
C HIS A 144 -9.65 -8.19 10.53
N PRO A 145 -10.15 -9.45 10.53
CA PRO A 145 -10.74 -10.07 11.73
C PRO A 145 -9.81 -10.11 12.95
N THR A 146 -8.50 -10.28 12.74
CA THR A 146 -7.50 -10.27 13.83
C THR A 146 -7.02 -8.86 14.24
N ARG A 147 -7.53 -7.79 13.61
CA ARG A 147 -7.30 -6.38 13.95
C ARG A 147 -8.55 -5.80 14.64
N LEU A 148 -9.25 -4.78 14.11
CA LEU A 148 -10.53 -4.33 14.71
C LEU A 148 -11.75 -5.15 14.26
N GLY A 149 -11.70 -5.82 13.10
CA GLY A 149 -12.80 -6.69 12.63
C GLY A 149 -14.14 -5.98 12.41
N LEU A 150 -14.13 -4.67 12.11
CA LEU A 150 -15.34 -3.87 11.95
C LEU A 150 -16.19 -4.33 10.75
N THR A 151 -17.48 -4.03 10.77
CA THR A 151 -18.39 -4.27 9.64
C THR A 151 -17.89 -3.58 8.37
N GLU A 152 -17.69 -4.37 7.32
CA GLU A 152 -17.09 -3.85 6.09
C GLU A 152 -18.09 -3.12 5.17
N PRO A 153 -17.67 -2.07 4.45
CA PRO A 153 -18.49 -1.49 3.40
C PRO A 153 -18.75 -2.51 2.27
N PRO A 154 -19.95 -2.52 1.64
CA PRO A 154 -21.00 -1.50 1.73
C PRO A 154 -22.03 -1.70 2.85
N ALA A 155 -21.87 -2.71 3.72
CA ALA A 155 -22.75 -2.83 4.88
C ALA A 155 -22.53 -1.64 5.83
N LYS A 156 -23.60 -1.16 6.46
CA LYS A 156 -23.50 -0.15 7.51
C LYS A 156 -23.03 -0.83 8.80
N TYR A 157 -22.12 -0.18 9.52
CA TYR A 157 -21.75 -0.59 10.86
C TYR A 157 -22.96 -0.40 11.79
N ASN A 158 -23.54 -1.52 12.22
CA ASN A 158 -24.69 -1.57 13.11
C ASN A 158 -24.24 -2.16 14.45
N SER A 159 -23.73 -1.32 15.34
CA SER A 159 -23.46 -1.66 16.75
C SER A 159 -24.04 -0.54 17.62
N PRO A 160 -24.67 -0.85 18.77
CA PRO A 160 -25.26 0.18 19.64
C PRO A 160 -24.21 1.15 20.19
N ASP A 161 -23.01 0.66 20.52
CA ASP A 161 -21.97 1.45 21.16
C ASP A 161 -20.78 1.72 20.22
N VAL A 162 -20.76 2.93 19.67
CA VAL A 162 -19.64 3.49 18.90
C VAL A 162 -18.47 3.88 19.82
N HIS A 163 -18.75 4.17 21.10
CA HIS A 163 -17.75 4.59 22.08
C HIS A 163 -16.71 3.50 22.38
N ASP A 164 -17.14 2.25 22.62
CA ASP A 164 -16.27 1.16 23.09
C ASP A 164 -15.14 0.75 22.14
N GLN A 165 -15.27 1.01 20.84
CA GLN A 165 -14.31 0.57 19.82
C GLN A 165 -13.53 1.71 19.14
N ILE A 166 -14.04 2.94 19.17
CA ILE A 166 -13.40 4.11 18.53
C ILE A 166 -12.86 5.10 19.59
N LEU A 167 -13.38 5.07 20.83
CA LEU A 167 -13.01 5.99 21.90
C LEU A 167 -12.49 5.28 23.16
N ALA A 168 -11.48 4.42 22.99
CA ALA A 168 -10.61 3.94 24.08
C ALA A 168 -9.68 5.04 24.67
N ALA A 169 -10.17 6.29 24.69
CA ALA A 169 -9.55 7.51 25.21
C ALA A 169 -10.62 8.37 25.91
N GLY A 170 -11.57 7.72 26.60
CA GLY A 170 -12.66 8.34 27.35
C GLY A 170 -13.24 7.34 28.35
N SER A 171 -13.76 7.82 29.47
CA SER A 171 -14.18 6.99 30.59
C SER A 171 -15.66 6.59 30.54
N SER A 172 -15.97 5.32 30.80
CA SER A 172 -16.94 4.93 31.82
C SER A 172 -16.74 3.45 32.21
N ALA A 173 -17.35 2.99 33.30
CA ALA A 173 -17.12 1.66 33.85
C ALA A 173 -18.39 0.80 33.85
N HIS A 174 -18.42 -0.22 32.99
CA HIS A 174 -19.23 -1.44 33.14
C HIS A 174 -18.51 -2.58 32.41
N SER A 175 -18.00 -3.57 33.16
CA SER A 175 -17.37 -4.82 32.67
C SER A 175 -16.66 -4.72 31.30
N THR A 176 -15.74 -3.76 31.16
CA THR A 176 -15.30 -3.28 29.85
C THR A 176 -14.56 -4.35 29.06
N PRO A 177 -14.88 -4.55 27.76
CA PRO A 177 -13.98 -5.24 26.83
C PRO A 177 -12.61 -4.56 26.86
N LYS A 178 -11.53 -5.35 26.75
CA LYS A 178 -10.18 -4.78 26.62
C LYS A 178 -10.12 -3.94 25.35
N GLY A 179 -10.08 -2.61 25.50
CA GLY A 179 -10.06 -1.67 24.38
C GLY A 179 -8.91 -1.99 23.43
N LYS A 180 -9.09 -1.80 22.12
CA LYS A 180 -8.10 -2.22 21.13
C LYS A 180 -7.68 -1.06 20.23
N VAL A 181 -6.38 -0.82 20.15
CA VAL A 181 -5.78 0.22 19.30
C VAL A 181 -4.87 -0.45 18.28
N ILE A 182 -5.11 -0.18 17.00
CA ILE A 182 -4.24 -0.65 15.92
C ILE A 182 -3.29 0.49 15.50
N THR A 183 -1.99 0.24 15.57
CA THR A 183 -0.96 1.21 15.17
C THR A 183 -0.27 0.78 13.88
N ILE A 184 0.28 1.72 13.10
CA ILE A 184 1.03 1.39 11.88
C ILE A 184 2.44 0.90 12.21
N LEU A 185 3.04 1.44 13.27
CA LEU A 185 4.35 1.05 13.81
C LEU A 185 4.19 0.65 15.27
N ARG A 186 5.21 -0.01 15.83
CA ARG A 186 5.23 -0.39 17.25
C ARG A 186 5.13 0.86 18.14
N PRO A 187 4.28 0.87 19.18
CA PRO A 187 4.29 1.94 20.19
C PRO A 187 5.60 1.93 20.99
N LYS A 188 5.95 3.07 21.59
CA LYS A 188 6.94 3.06 22.69
C LYS A 188 6.41 2.22 23.85
N ASP A 189 7.30 1.56 24.59
CA ASP A 189 6.90 0.74 25.74
C ASP A 189 6.20 1.58 26.84
N GLU A 190 6.56 2.87 26.98
CA GLU A 190 5.84 3.88 27.78
C GLU A 190 4.33 3.92 27.50
N ALA A 191 3.94 3.89 26.22
CA ALA A 191 2.56 3.96 25.78
C ALA A 191 1.81 2.62 25.94
N VAL A 192 2.54 1.50 25.97
CA VAL A 192 1.99 0.18 26.31
C VAL A 192 1.73 0.08 27.81
N ALA A 193 2.67 0.58 28.63
CA ALA A 193 2.55 0.59 30.08
C ALA A 193 1.45 1.53 30.61
N TYR A 194 1.11 2.58 29.86
CA TYR A 194 0.15 3.62 30.28
C TYR A 194 -1.25 3.07 30.63
N ASN A 195 -1.76 2.06 29.93
CA ASN A 195 -3.04 1.43 30.24
C ASN A 195 -3.05 -0.07 29.91
N PRO A 196 -2.84 -0.98 30.88
CA PRO A 196 -2.78 -2.42 30.64
C PRO A 196 -4.13 -3.07 30.26
N ASN A 197 -5.23 -2.32 30.30
CA ASN A 197 -6.53 -2.76 29.79
C ASN A 197 -6.69 -2.50 28.28
N VAL A 198 -5.77 -1.76 27.65
CA VAL A 198 -5.78 -1.48 26.21
C VAL A 198 -4.78 -2.37 25.49
N THR A 199 -5.26 -3.17 24.54
CA THR A 199 -4.43 -3.97 23.63
C THR A 199 -3.96 -3.09 22.48
N ILE A 200 -2.69 -2.70 22.47
CA ILE A 200 -2.07 -2.02 21.32
C ILE A 200 -1.45 -3.07 20.40
N GLN A 201 -1.84 -3.09 19.12
CA GLN A 201 -1.39 -4.06 18.12
C GLN A 201 -0.82 -3.35 16.88
N PRO A 202 0.47 -3.52 16.53
CA PRO A 202 1.01 -2.97 15.29
C PRO A 202 0.50 -3.71 14.05
N THR A 203 0.44 -3.03 12.91
CA THR A 203 0.13 -3.64 11.62
C THR A 203 0.81 -2.92 10.45
N LEU A 204 1.51 -3.67 9.60
CA LEU A 204 2.08 -3.17 8.35
C LEU A 204 1.50 -3.92 7.16
N ILE A 205 0.97 -3.16 6.20
CA ILE A 205 0.29 -3.68 5.00
C ILE A 205 1.18 -4.55 4.10
N TYR A 206 2.50 -4.43 4.20
CA TYR A 206 3.43 -5.20 3.39
C TYR A 206 3.39 -6.72 3.68
N SER A 207 2.86 -7.17 4.82
CA SER A 207 2.67 -8.60 5.12
C SER A 207 1.76 -9.29 4.08
N SER A 208 0.77 -8.56 3.56
CA SER A 208 -0.14 -8.99 2.49
C SER A 208 0.52 -9.14 1.11
N LEU A 209 1.79 -8.73 0.93
CA LEU A 209 2.50 -8.84 -0.36
C LEU A 209 3.11 -10.24 -0.61
N GLY A 210 2.88 -11.19 0.30
CA GLY A 210 3.36 -12.57 0.18
C GLY A 210 4.88 -12.70 0.32
N ARG A 211 5.50 -11.84 1.14
CA ARG A 211 6.95 -11.79 1.39
C ARG A 211 7.24 -11.41 2.83
N GLU A 212 8.25 -12.04 3.40
CA GLU A 212 8.92 -11.55 4.59
C GLU A 212 9.67 -10.25 4.26
N PHE A 213 9.72 -9.33 5.22
CA PHE A 213 10.50 -8.11 5.17
C PHE A 213 10.88 -7.67 6.59
N SER A 214 11.87 -6.79 6.72
CA SER A 214 12.22 -6.15 8.00
C SER A 214 11.93 -4.65 7.98
N PHE A 215 11.36 -4.13 9.06
CA PHE A 215 11.17 -2.69 9.31
C PHE A 215 11.14 -2.51 10.83
N GLU A 216 12.27 -2.12 11.44
CA GLU A 216 12.51 -2.14 12.90
C GLU A 216 12.48 -3.57 13.52
N GLU A 217 11.49 -4.40 13.17
CA GLU A 217 11.35 -5.83 13.48
C GLU A 217 11.13 -6.67 12.19
N VAL A 218 11.13 -8.01 12.29
CA VAL A 218 10.91 -8.92 11.14
C VAL A 218 9.42 -9.28 11.02
N PHE A 219 8.86 -9.04 9.85
CA PHE A 219 7.46 -9.35 9.52
C PHE A 219 7.40 -10.57 8.59
N PRO A 220 6.84 -11.71 9.03
CA PRO A 220 6.77 -12.93 8.21
C PRO A 220 5.72 -12.82 7.09
N VAL A 221 5.74 -13.79 6.18
CA VAL A 221 4.69 -13.97 5.16
C VAL A 221 3.35 -14.26 5.84
N SER A 222 2.38 -13.36 5.70
CA SER A 222 1.03 -13.54 6.26
C SER A 222 0.04 -14.01 5.19
N LYS A 223 -0.44 -15.25 5.30
CA LYS A 223 -1.52 -15.75 4.44
C LYS A 223 -2.86 -15.10 4.78
N GLU A 224 -3.11 -14.78 6.06
CA GLU A 224 -4.34 -14.11 6.49
C GLU A 224 -4.46 -12.70 5.89
N ASP A 225 -3.44 -11.86 6.07
CA ASP A 225 -3.46 -10.49 5.54
C ASP A 225 -3.53 -10.49 4.00
N ARG A 226 -2.92 -11.51 3.35
CA ARG A 226 -2.99 -11.75 1.90
C ARG A 226 -4.41 -12.11 1.44
N ASP A 227 -5.06 -13.05 2.11
CA ASP A 227 -6.40 -13.53 1.76
C ASP A 227 -7.45 -12.45 2.04
N HIS A 228 -7.34 -11.73 3.17
CA HIS A 228 -8.18 -10.57 3.47
C HIS A 228 -8.05 -9.47 2.41
N MET A 229 -6.82 -9.11 2.00
CA MET A 229 -6.63 -8.15 0.91
C MET A 229 -7.24 -8.67 -0.40
N ALA A 230 -7.06 -9.96 -0.73
CA ALA A 230 -7.64 -10.56 -1.93
C ALA A 230 -9.18 -10.56 -1.92
N ALA A 231 -9.80 -10.82 -0.77
CA ALA A 231 -11.24 -10.70 -0.58
C ALA A 231 -11.70 -9.24 -0.71
N PHE A 232 -11.02 -8.29 -0.06
CA PHE A 232 -11.38 -6.87 -0.10
C PHE A 232 -11.25 -6.26 -1.51
N LEU A 233 -10.25 -6.67 -2.29
CA LEU A 233 -10.06 -6.26 -3.69
C LEU A 233 -11.31 -6.50 -4.56
N THR A 234 -12.09 -7.56 -4.30
CA THR A 234 -13.28 -7.92 -5.11
C THR A 234 -14.36 -6.84 -5.15
N LYS A 235 -14.47 -6.03 -4.07
CA LYS A 235 -15.52 -5.02 -3.89
C LYS A 235 -15.05 -3.59 -4.13
N VAL A 236 -13.74 -3.30 -4.18
CA VAL A 236 -13.22 -1.92 -4.37
C VAL A 236 -13.81 -1.26 -5.62
N LEU A 237 -13.89 -1.98 -6.74
CA LEU A 237 -14.48 -1.48 -7.99
C LEU A 237 -15.93 -1.01 -7.79
N LYS A 238 -16.76 -1.78 -7.06
CA LYS A 238 -18.15 -1.39 -6.74
C LYS A 238 -18.19 -0.20 -5.79
N LEU A 239 -17.37 -0.21 -4.73
CA LEU A 239 -17.34 0.85 -3.72
C LEU A 239 -16.87 2.20 -4.28
N VAL A 240 -15.95 2.20 -5.26
CA VAL A 240 -15.57 3.40 -6.02
C VAL A 240 -16.70 3.83 -6.95
N LYS A 241 -17.33 2.92 -7.71
CA LYS A 241 -18.50 3.25 -8.55
C LYS A 241 -19.66 3.87 -7.77
N THR A 242 -19.90 3.47 -6.53
CA THR A 242 -20.95 4.04 -5.66
C THR A 242 -20.49 5.23 -4.82
N GLY A 243 -19.25 5.72 -4.97
CA GLY A 243 -18.69 6.81 -4.18
C GLY A 243 -18.58 6.52 -2.67
N ALA A 244 -18.63 5.24 -2.28
CA ALA A 244 -18.50 4.78 -0.89
C ALA A 244 -17.03 4.72 -0.44
N ILE A 245 -16.11 4.56 -1.40
CA ILE A 245 -14.69 4.93 -1.26
C ILE A 245 -14.45 6.15 -2.13
N LYS A 246 -13.74 7.14 -1.59
CA LYS A 246 -13.31 8.35 -2.30
C LYS A 246 -11.78 8.49 -2.18
N PRO A 247 -11.11 9.09 -3.18
CA PRO A 247 -9.67 9.35 -3.12
C PRO A 247 -9.35 10.43 -2.08
N ASN A 248 -8.09 10.49 -1.63
CA ASN A 248 -7.60 11.65 -0.91
C ASN A 248 -7.46 12.85 -1.86
N ARG A 249 -7.47 14.07 -1.30
CA ARG A 249 -7.20 15.29 -2.09
C ARG A 249 -5.80 15.22 -2.71
N VAL A 250 -5.73 15.34 -4.03
CA VAL A 250 -4.47 15.35 -4.78
C VAL A 250 -3.78 16.71 -4.65
N LYS A 251 -2.50 16.71 -4.25
CA LYS A 251 -1.57 17.82 -4.49
C LYS A 251 -0.51 17.32 -5.48
N LEU A 252 -0.43 17.94 -6.66
CA LEU A 252 0.56 17.56 -7.66
C LEU A 252 1.96 18.08 -7.30
N VAL A 253 2.96 17.26 -7.62
CA VAL A 253 4.39 17.59 -7.52
C VAL A 253 4.90 17.88 -8.92
N TRP A 254 5.37 19.11 -9.16
CA TRP A 254 5.90 19.50 -10.46
C TRP A 254 7.15 18.69 -10.81
N MET A 255 7.43 18.50 -12.11
CA MET A 255 8.56 17.70 -12.64
C MET A 255 8.63 16.20 -12.23
N GLY A 256 7.67 15.70 -11.44
CA GLY A 256 7.48 14.26 -11.18
C GLY A 256 8.68 13.61 -10.48
N LEU A 257 9.31 12.62 -11.14
CA LEU A 257 10.40 11.81 -10.54
C LEU A 257 11.57 12.64 -10.02
N ARG A 258 11.79 13.85 -10.55
CA ARG A 258 12.89 14.75 -10.13
C ARG A 258 12.67 15.42 -8.77
N GLU A 259 11.42 15.47 -8.28
CA GLU A 259 10.99 16.36 -7.19
C GLU A 259 10.29 15.62 -6.04
N VAL A 260 10.32 14.27 -6.06
CA VAL A 260 9.74 13.36 -5.04
C VAL A 260 10.20 13.65 -3.60
N TRP A 261 11.27 14.43 -3.44
CA TRP A 261 11.93 14.69 -2.16
C TRP A 261 11.79 16.13 -1.64
N ARG A 262 11.00 16.99 -2.30
CA ARG A 262 10.77 18.40 -1.89
C ARG A 262 9.40 18.65 -1.22
N ILE A 263 8.95 17.71 -0.38
CA ILE A 263 7.73 17.80 0.45
C ILE A 263 8.03 17.25 1.84
#